data_AF-A0A7C6JI40-F1
#
_entry.id   AF-A0A7C6JI40-F1
#
_cell.length_a   1.000
_cell.length_b   1.000
_cell.length_c   1.000
_cell.angle_alpha   90.00
_cell.angle_beta   90.00
_cell.angle_gamma   90.00
#
_symmetry.space_group_name_H-M   'P 1'
#
loop_
_entity.id
_entity.type
_entity.pdbx_description
1 polymer ?
#
loop_
_entity_poly.entity_id
_entity_poly.type
_entity_poly.pdbx_seq_one_letter_code
_entity_poly.pdbx_strand_id
1 'polypeptide(L)'
;MTDLSCLLRTTQQTQHAHRALQALQQAWLTVDQQQLSVEPFLVQRSLVIVQQLQQLPFQTEIGTSLQQLAQHIAAFRAPLAITEEDVAPLLAVFQITMDAEHTPWLVHPADTPLPESLQHMGAGWRQAIQASKDKPLQRLQLAIQMLPYSTAFYEAAIALRAILRENLAEPTPTLQLLYWLAVLHSFIAVEPETPSGDLVAQALPAQALLTLDWDYDQLGLDQLPLLNITDKQLFQEYWGSETQHQRLKDLYPDLWQSYVKNAEPA
;
A
#
# COMPACT_ATOMS: atom_id res chain seq x y z
N MET A 1 41.15 26.31 10.12
CA MET A 1 41.03 25.35 11.24
C MET A 1 39.77 24.56 11.01
N THR A 2 39.90 23.32 10.53
CA THR A 2 38.78 22.40 10.34
C THR A 2 38.18 22.09 11.71
N ASP A 3 36.89 22.38 11.87
CA ASP A 3 36.17 22.19 13.12
C ASP A 3 36.19 20.70 13.53
N LEU A 4 36.84 20.39 14.66
CA LEU A 4 36.95 19.03 15.22
C LEU A 4 35.57 18.37 15.40
N SER A 5 34.53 19.19 15.63
CA SER A 5 33.13 18.75 15.69
C SER A 5 32.65 18.13 14.38
N CYS A 6 33.08 18.71 13.25
CA CYS A 6 32.73 18.25 11.90
C CYS A 6 33.47 16.95 11.56
N LEU A 7 34.75 16.85 11.94
CA LEU A 7 35.55 15.62 11.77
C LEU A 7 35.02 14.45 12.61
N LEU A 8 34.60 14.69 13.86
CA LEU A 8 34.04 13.64 14.72
C LEU A 8 32.67 13.14 14.20
N ARG A 9 31.81 14.05 13.73
CA ARG A 9 30.51 13.68 13.13
C ARG A 9 30.67 12.86 11.85
N THR A 10 31.57 13.26 10.97
CA THR A 10 31.86 12.52 9.72
C THR A 10 32.43 11.13 10.01
N THR A 11 33.31 11.00 11.00
CA THR A 11 33.85 9.70 11.44
C THR A 11 32.75 8.78 11.97
N GLN A 12 31.85 9.29 12.82
CA GLN A 12 30.75 8.51 13.39
C GLN A 12 29.71 8.10 12.34
N GLN A 13 29.33 9.01 11.43
CA GLN A 13 28.43 8.71 10.32
C GLN A 13 28.99 7.62 9.40
N THR A 14 30.29 7.68 9.10
CA THR A 14 30.98 6.66 8.31
C THR A 14 30.97 5.29 9.00
N GLN A 15 31.15 5.24 10.33
CA GLN A 15 31.07 3.99 11.10
C GLN A 15 29.66 3.38 11.09
N HIS A 16 28.62 4.20 11.25
CA HIS A 16 27.23 3.72 11.21
C HIS A 16 26.86 3.17 9.83
N ALA A 17 27.23 3.87 8.77
CA ALA A 17 27.03 3.40 7.41
C ALA A 17 27.77 2.09 7.12
N HIS A 18 29.00 1.94 7.60
CA HIS A 18 29.75 0.70 7.43
C HIS A 18 29.07 -0.48 8.13
N ARG A 19 28.55 -0.28 9.35
CA ARG A 19 27.77 -1.32 10.06
C ARG A 19 26.47 -1.65 9.33
N ALA A 20 25.77 -0.66 8.80
CA ALA A 20 24.55 -0.87 8.01
C ALA A 20 24.85 -1.68 6.74
N LEU A 21 25.93 -1.35 6.03
CA LEU A 21 26.40 -2.11 4.86
C LEU A 21 26.70 -3.57 5.23
N GLN A 22 27.48 -3.81 6.30
CA GLN A 22 27.81 -5.16 6.75
C GLN A 22 26.57 -5.96 7.14
N ALA A 23 25.62 -5.35 7.85
CA ALA A 23 24.37 -5.99 8.23
C ALA A 23 23.52 -6.38 7.00
N LEU A 24 23.37 -5.47 6.03
CA LEU A 24 22.65 -5.75 4.79
C LEU A 24 23.33 -6.83 3.96
N GLN A 25 24.66 -6.78 3.80
CA GLN A 25 25.42 -7.81 3.10
C GLN A 25 25.20 -9.18 3.74
N GLN A 26 25.30 -9.28 5.06
CA GLN A 26 25.12 -10.55 5.77
C GLN A 26 23.68 -11.07 5.65
N ALA A 27 22.68 -10.19 5.73
CA ALA A 27 21.28 -10.56 5.57
C ALA A 27 21.01 -11.14 4.17
N TRP A 28 21.44 -10.45 3.12
CA TRP A 28 21.21 -10.88 1.73
C TRP A 28 22.06 -12.09 1.33
N LEU A 29 23.25 -12.26 1.91
CA LEU A 29 24.01 -13.50 1.76
C LEU A 29 23.31 -14.69 2.43
N THR A 30 22.61 -14.47 3.55
CA THR A 30 21.81 -15.50 4.21
C THR A 30 20.59 -15.88 3.36
N VAL A 31 19.89 -14.88 2.79
CA VAL A 31 18.78 -15.10 1.85
C VAL A 31 19.21 -15.98 0.69
N ASP A 32 20.32 -15.63 0.03
CA ASP A 32 20.85 -16.38 -1.12
C ASP A 32 21.26 -17.80 -0.75
N GLN A 33 22.06 -17.96 0.32
CA GLN A 33 22.56 -19.26 0.76
C GLN A 33 21.46 -20.22 1.23
N GLN A 34 20.41 -19.69 1.85
CA GLN A 34 19.28 -20.47 2.35
C GLN A 34 18.12 -20.55 1.34
N GLN A 35 18.25 -19.92 0.16
CA GLN A 35 17.22 -19.86 -0.87
C GLN A 35 15.87 -19.39 -0.32
N LEU A 36 15.89 -18.39 0.55
CA LEU A 36 14.67 -17.87 1.17
C LEU A 36 13.84 -17.13 0.13
N SER A 37 12.53 -17.36 0.14
CA SER A 37 11.59 -16.47 -0.52
C SER A 37 11.57 -15.13 0.22
N VAL A 38 11.64 -14.03 -0.52
CA VAL A 38 11.62 -12.68 0.05
C VAL A 38 10.50 -11.87 -0.56
N GLU A 39 9.72 -11.24 0.31
CA GLU A 39 8.67 -10.31 -0.07
C GLU A 39 9.22 -9.20 -1.00
N PRO A 40 8.56 -8.89 -2.13
CA PRO A 40 9.00 -7.85 -3.07
C PRO A 40 9.25 -6.49 -2.38
N PHE A 41 8.41 -6.15 -1.39
CA PHE A 41 8.53 -4.91 -0.63
C PHE A 41 9.79 -4.84 0.25
N LEU A 42 10.30 -5.98 0.74
CA LEU A 42 11.56 -6.04 1.50
C LEU A 42 12.79 -5.90 0.58
N VAL A 43 12.72 -6.47 -0.62
CA VAL A 43 13.74 -6.28 -1.68
C VAL A 43 13.84 -4.78 -1.98
N GLN A 44 12.71 -4.14 -2.26
CA GLN A 44 12.66 -2.73 -2.60
C GLN A 44 13.13 -1.84 -1.46
N ARG A 45 12.69 -2.10 -0.22
CA ARG A 45 13.16 -1.35 0.95
C ARG A 45 14.67 -1.44 1.12
N SER A 46 15.24 -2.62 0.90
CA SER A 46 16.69 -2.82 0.98
C SER A 46 17.43 -2.03 -0.10
N LEU A 47 16.92 -1.99 -1.35
CA LEU A 47 17.48 -1.17 -2.42
C LEU A 47 17.44 0.33 -2.09
N VAL A 48 16.35 0.82 -1.52
CA VAL A 48 16.23 2.22 -1.08
C VAL A 48 17.26 2.55 -0.01
N ILE A 49 17.47 1.67 0.98
CA ILE A 49 18.49 1.88 2.01
C ILE A 49 19.89 1.94 1.37
N VAL A 50 20.20 1.05 0.41
CA VAL A 50 21.48 1.08 -0.29
C VAL A 50 21.65 2.38 -1.09
N GLN A 51 20.60 2.86 -1.77
CA GLN A 51 20.62 4.13 -2.49
C GLN A 51 20.86 5.31 -1.53
N GLN A 52 20.20 5.33 -0.37
CA GLN A 52 20.41 6.37 0.66
C GLN A 52 21.85 6.36 1.18
N LEU A 53 22.42 5.18 1.40
CA LEU A 53 23.82 5.03 1.78
C LEU A 53 24.74 5.60 0.69
N GLN A 54 24.49 5.31 -0.59
CA GLN A 54 25.30 5.81 -1.71
C GLN A 54 25.37 7.34 -1.81
N GLN A 55 24.41 8.07 -1.24
CA GLN A 55 24.43 9.55 -1.21
C GLN A 55 25.39 10.13 -0.15
N LEU A 56 25.92 9.29 0.74
CA LEU A 56 26.85 9.74 1.78
C LEU A 56 28.28 9.85 1.22
N PRO A 57 29.09 10.81 1.71
CA PRO A 57 30.43 11.08 1.19
C PRO A 57 31.45 10.03 1.66
N PHE A 58 31.38 8.81 1.10
CA PHE A 58 32.32 7.74 1.41
C PHE A 58 33.61 7.79 0.60
N GLN A 59 34.61 7.05 1.06
CA GLN A 59 35.77 6.68 0.25
C GLN A 59 35.36 5.73 -0.89
N THR A 60 36.09 5.77 -2.00
CA THR A 60 35.79 5.09 -3.28
C THR A 60 35.52 3.58 -3.15
N GLU A 61 36.17 2.91 -2.19
CA GLU A 61 36.03 1.47 -1.94
C GLU A 61 34.64 1.07 -1.40
N ILE A 62 34.04 1.90 -0.54
CA ILE A 62 32.69 1.67 0.00
C ILE A 62 31.65 1.83 -1.11
N GLY A 63 31.87 2.79 -2.03
CA GLY A 63 31.00 3.01 -3.19
C GLY A 63 30.89 1.77 -4.07
N THR A 64 32.01 1.09 -4.34
CA THR A 64 32.02 -0.14 -5.14
C THR A 64 31.26 -1.29 -4.44
N SER A 65 31.48 -1.45 -3.13
CA SER A 65 30.77 -2.47 -2.33
C SER A 65 29.26 -2.25 -2.29
N LEU A 66 28.82 -0.98 -2.19
CA LEU A 66 27.40 -0.61 -2.23
C LEU A 66 26.77 -0.90 -3.60
N GLN A 67 27.50 -0.66 -4.69
CA GLN A 67 27.02 -0.96 -6.04
C GLN A 67 26.85 -2.47 -6.26
N GLN A 68 27.82 -3.27 -5.81
CA GLN A 68 27.73 -4.74 -5.88
C GLN A 68 26.55 -5.28 -5.05
N LEU A 69 26.37 -4.75 -3.83
CA LEU A 69 25.22 -5.12 -3.00
C LEU A 69 23.90 -4.75 -3.67
N ALA A 70 23.78 -3.55 -4.24
CA ALA A 70 22.57 -3.14 -4.96
C ALA A 70 22.25 -4.09 -6.13
N GLN A 71 23.26 -4.48 -6.91
CA GLN A 71 23.11 -5.44 -8.02
C GLN A 71 22.67 -6.81 -7.51
N HIS A 72 23.25 -7.28 -6.40
CA HIS A 72 22.87 -8.55 -5.79
C HIS A 72 21.41 -8.54 -5.32
N ILE A 73 21.00 -7.51 -4.58
CA ILE A 73 19.61 -7.37 -4.11
C ILE A 73 18.64 -7.24 -5.28
N ALA A 74 19.00 -6.48 -6.32
CA ALA A 74 18.16 -6.28 -7.49
C ALA A 74 17.88 -7.57 -8.27
N ALA A 75 18.70 -8.61 -8.12
CA ALA A 75 18.44 -9.92 -8.71
C ALA A 75 17.19 -10.61 -8.13
N PHE A 76 16.75 -10.21 -6.93
CA PHE A 76 15.53 -10.70 -6.29
C PHE A 76 14.30 -9.84 -6.60
N ARG A 77 14.43 -8.83 -7.46
CA ARG A 77 13.32 -7.91 -7.74
C ARG A 77 12.19 -8.64 -8.44
N ALA A 78 11.00 -8.52 -7.86
CA ALA A 78 9.73 -8.94 -8.42
C ALA A 78 8.77 -7.73 -8.47
N PRO A 79 7.66 -7.81 -9.22
CA PRO A 79 6.65 -6.76 -9.22
C PRO A 79 6.16 -6.47 -7.81
N LEU A 80 6.05 -5.18 -7.47
CA LEU A 80 5.45 -4.72 -6.22
C LEU A 80 3.93 -4.73 -6.37
N ALA A 81 3.36 -5.92 -6.37
CA ALA A 81 1.94 -6.18 -6.54
C ALA A 81 1.31 -6.67 -5.24
N ILE A 82 0.00 -6.46 -5.11
CA ILE A 82 -0.85 -7.09 -4.08
C ILE A 82 -1.85 -7.92 -4.86
N THR A 83 -1.66 -9.23 -4.84
CA THR A 83 -2.51 -10.18 -5.57
C THR A 83 -3.73 -10.56 -4.74
N GLU A 84 -4.70 -11.24 -5.35
CA GLU A 84 -5.87 -11.78 -4.64
C GLU A 84 -5.48 -12.60 -3.40
N GLU A 85 -4.45 -13.44 -3.51
CA GLU A 85 -3.99 -14.32 -2.44
C GLU A 85 -3.40 -13.55 -1.25
N ASP A 86 -2.91 -12.34 -1.47
CA ASP A 86 -2.30 -11.48 -0.45
C ASP A 86 -3.34 -10.73 0.38
N VAL A 87 -4.56 -10.52 -0.15
CA VAL A 87 -5.58 -9.65 0.48
C VAL A 87 -6.03 -10.18 1.83
N ALA A 88 -6.36 -11.47 1.92
CA ALA A 88 -6.83 -12.05 3.19
C ALA A 88 -5.73 -12.06 4.28
N PRO A 89 -4.48 -12.50 4.01
CA PRO A 89 -3.36 -12.34 4.95
C PRO A 89 -3.13 -10.88 5.37
N LEU A 90 -3.20 -9.95 4.43
CA LEU A 90 -3.00 -8.52 4.70
C LEU A 90 -4.07 -7.96 5.65
N LEU A 91 -5.35 -8.30 5.42
CA LEU A 91 -6.46 -7.92 6.30
C LEU A 91 -6.33 -8.55 7.70
N ALA A 92 -5.84 -9.78 7.78
CA ALA A 92 -5.68 -10.50 9.05
C ALA A 92 -4.70 -9.79 10.01
N VAL A 93 -3.70 -9.05 9.51
CA VAL A 93 -2.82 -8.19 10.31
C VAL A 93 -3.61 -7.18 11.14
N PHE A 94 -4.76 -6.74 10.62
CA PHE A 94 -5.66 -5.76 11.24
C PHE A 94 -6.87 -6.41 11.91
N GLN A 95 -6.82 -7.72 12.19
CA GLN A 95 -7.93 -8.45 12.82
C GLN A 95 -9.23 -8.32 12.00
N ILE A 96 -9.10 -8.36 10.67
CA ILE A 96 -10.22 -8.36 9.73
C ILE A 96 -10.19 -9.70 8.99
N THR A 97 -11.27 -10.47 9.13
CA THR A 97 -11.46 -11.71 8.38
C THR A 97 -12.10 -11.39 7.03
N MET A 98 -11.72 -12.09 5.97
CA MET A 98 -12.37 -11.96 4.67
C MET A 98 -13.63 -12.85 4.62
N ASP A 99 -14.74 -12.31 5.13
CA ASP A 99 -16.04 -13.00 5.20
C ASP A 99 -17.22 -12.02 5.02
N ALA A 100 -18.45 -12.55 5.06
CA ALA A 100 -19.66 -11.77 4.82
C ALA A 100 -20.00 -10.79 5.96
N GLU A 101 -19.43 -10.97 7.15
CA GLU A 101 -19.65 -10.11 8.31
C GLU A 101 -18.72 -8.89 8.27
N HIS A 102 -17.44 -9.12 7.98
CA HIS A 102 -16.38 -8.11 8.08
C HIS A 102 -16.06 -7.43 6.75
N THR A 103 -16.22 -8.14 5.64
CA THR A 103 -15.88 -7.66 4.29
C THR A 103 -16.98 -8.02 3.28
N PRO A 104 -18.25 -7.62 3.53
CA PRO A 104 -19.39 -8.10 2.75
C PRO A 104 -19.23 -7.88 1.24
N TRP A 105 -18.62 -6.77 0.80
CA TRP A 105 -18.40 -6.50 -0.62
C TRP A 105 -17.30 -7.38 -1.23
N LEU A 106 -16.23 -7.67 -0.49
CA LEU A 106 -15.09 -8.44 -0.98
C LEU A 106 -15.46 -9.89 -1.28
N VAL A 107 -16.40 -10.45 -0.52
CA VAL A 107 -16.86 -11.84 -0.68
C VAL A 107 -18.21 -11.95 -1.37
N HIS A 108 -18.81 -10.84 -1.80
CA HIS A 108 -20.13 -10.83 -2.42
C HIS A 108 -20.08 -11.51 -3.80
N PRO A 109 -20.86 -12.59 -4.04
CA PRO A 109 -20.89 -13.23 -5.35
C PRO A 109 -21.54 -12.32 -6.40
N ALA A 110 -20.97 -12.33 -7.60
CA ALA A 110 -21.59 -11.72 -8.77
C ALA A 110 -23.01 -12.27 -8.99
N ASP A 111 -23.89 -11.45 -9.56
CA ASP A 111 -25.26 -11.80 -9.94
C ASP A 111 -26.21 -12.22 -8.79
N THR A 112 -25.84 -11.93 -7.54
CA THR A 112 -26.70 -12.17 -6.36
C THR A 112 -27.21 -10.85 -5.76
N PRO A 113 -28.40 -10.85 -5.12
CA PRO A 113 -28.93 -9.65 -4.46
C PRO A 113 -27.95 -9.11 -3.42
N LEU A 114 -27.78 -7.80 -3.40
CA LEU A 114 -26.87 -7.12 -2.48
C LEU A 114 -27.27 -7.42 -1.02
N PRO A 115 -26.33 -7.79 -0.13
CA PRO A 115 -26.64 -8.05 1.27
C PRO A 115 -27.19 -6.79 1.94
N GLU A 116 -28.08 -6.97 2.92
CA GLU A 116 -28.75 -5.87 3.64
C GLU A 116 -27.75 -4.86 4.22
N SER A 117 -26.59 -5.34 4.67
CA SER A 117 -25.49 -4.51 5.20
C SER A 117 -24.96 -3.49 4.19
N LEU A 118 -25.05 -3.75 2.88
CA LEU A 118 -24.54 -2.87 1.83
C LEU A 118 -25.63 -2.04 1.13
N GLN A 119 -26.91 -2.38 1.31
CA GLN A 119 -28.03 -1.70 0.65
C GLN A 119 -28.14 -0.22 1.01
N HIS A 120 -27.71 0.17 2.22
CA HIS A 120 -27.64 1.58 2.58
C HIS A 120 -26.56 1.86 3.63
N MET A 121 -25.92 3.02 3.54
CA MET A 121 -25.11 3.56 4.63
C MET A 121 -26.02 4.13 5.74
N GLY A 122 -26.32 3.31 6.74
CA GLY A 122 -27.22 3.65 7.84
C GLY A 122 -26.67 4.72 8.79
N ALA A 123 -27.56 5.43 9.49
CA ALA A 123 -27.19 6.38 10.54
C ALA A 123 -26.39 5.73 11.69
N GLY A 124 -26.68 4.46 12.00
CA GLY A 124 -25.96 3.68 13.01
C GLY A 124 -24.47 3.51 12.69
N TRP A 125 -24.12 3.23 11.43
CA TRP A 125 -22.72 3.14 11.02
C TRP A 125 -21.99 4.47 11.19
N ARG A 126 -22.60 5.59 10.77
CA ARG A 126 -22.00 6.93 10.92
C ARG A 126 -21.73 7.26 12.40
N GLN A 127 -22.66 6.91 13.29
CA GLN A 127 -22.48 7.06 14.73
C GLN A 127 -21.36 6.16 15.27
N ALA A 128 -21.28 4.90 14.81
CA ALA A 128 -20.24 3.97 15.21
C ALA A 128 -18.84 4.43 14.77
N ILE A 129 -18.69 4.89 13.52
CA ILE A 129 -17.45 5.48 13.01
C ILE A 129 -17.04 6.69 13.84
N GLN A 130 -17.98 7.61 14.11
CA GLN A 130 -17.71 8.79 14.92
C GLN A 130 -17.27 8.41 16.35
N ALA A 131 -17.88 7.39 16.95
CA ALA A 131 -17.51 6.88 18.27
C ALA A 131 -16.13 6.17 18.29
N SER A 132 -15.63 5.74 17.13
CA SER A 132 -14.32 5.09 16.96
C SER A 132 -13.18 6.07 16.64
N LYS A 133 -13.40 7.40 16.71
CA LYS A 133 -12.43 8.42 16.30
C LYS A 133 -11.02 8.22 16.87
N ASP A 134 -10.93 7.85 18.15
CA ASP A 134 -9.66 7.65 18.88
C ASP A 134 -9.28 6.16 18.99
N LYS A 135 -9.88 5.30 18.17
CA LYS A 135 -9.67 3.85 18.14
C LYS A 135 -9.40 3.42 16.69
N PRO A 136 -8.19 3.64 16.18
CA PRO A 136 -7.93 3.57 14.75
C PRO A 136 -8.15 2.16 14.17
N LEU A 137 -7.80 1.10 14.90
CA LEU A 137 -8.10 -0.27 14.46
C LEU A 137 -9.60 -0.54 14.33
N GLN A 138 -10.40 -0.12 15.33
CA GLN A 138 -11.86 -0.28 15.28
C GLN A 138 -12.48 0.52 14.13
N ARG A 139 -11.98 1.75 13.90
CA ARG A 139 -12.40 2.59 12.78
C ARG A 139 -12.10 1.94 11.44
N LEU A 140 -10.94 1.30 11.30
CA LEU A 140 -10.56 0.56 10.10
C LEU A 140 -11.52 -0.60 9.85
N GLN A 141 -11.81 -1.43 10.86
CA GLN A 141 -12.75 -2.55 10.75
C GLN A 141 -14.14 -2.10 10.28
N LEU A 142 -14.69 -1.05 10.91
CA LEU A 142 -15.98 -0.48 10.52
C LEU A 142 -15.97 0.12 9.10
N ALA A 143 -14.85 0.71 8.70
CA ALA A 143 -14.70 1.28 7.36
C ALA A 143 -14.63 0.19 6.30
N ILE A 144 -13.82 -0.86 6.51
CA ILE A 144 -13.71 -1.99 5.58
C ILE A 144 -15.06 -2.70 5.39
N GLN A 145 -15.86 -2.81 6.44
CA GLN A 145 -17.20 -3.40 6.37
C GLN A 145 -18.14 -2.67 5.40
N MET A 146 -17.94 -1.36 5.20
CA MET A 146 -18.78 -0.52 4.35
C MET A 146 -18.16 -0.17 3.00
N LEU A 147 -17.10 -0.86 2.57
CA LEU A 147 -16.71 -0.78 1.17
C LEU A 147 -17.87 -1.31 0.29
N PRO A 148 -18.13 -0.74 -0.90
CA PRO A 148 -17.32 0.23 -1.64
C PRO A 148 -17.78 1.69 -1.51
N TYR A 149 -18.44 2.08 -0.42
CA TYR A 149 -18.83 3.49 -0.28
C TYR A 149 -17.60 4.40 -0.24
N SER A 150 -17.60 5.47 -1.03
CA SER A 150 -16.46 6.41 -1.11
C SER A 150 -16.06 6.95 0.28
N THR A 151 -17.04 7.27 1.12
CA THR A 151 -16.79 7.67 2.52
C THR A 151 -16.08 6.59 3.33
N ALA A 152 -16.39 5.31 3.13
CA ALA A 152 -15.73 4.21 3.80
C ALA A 152 -14.24 4.10 3.43
N PHE A 153 -13.89 4.32 2.16
CA PHE A 153 -12.48 4.41 1.74
C PHE A 153 -11.72 5.54 2.46
N TYR A 154 -12.31 6.74 2.55
CA TYR A 154 -11.70 7.85 3.28
C TYR A 154 -11.52 7.56 4.77
N GLU A 155 -12.52 6.94 5.39
CA GLU A 155 -12.48 6.52 6.80
C GLU A 155 -11.38 5.48 7.06
N ALA A 156 -11.23 4.50 6.17
CA ALA A 156 -10.15 3.51 6.22
C ALA A 156 -8.78 4.18 6.08
N ALA A 157 -8.61 5.10 5.13
CA ALA A 157 -7.36 5.83 4.95
C ALA A 157 -7.00 6.69 6.17
N ILE A 158 -7.99 7.33 6.83
CA ILE A 158 -7.78 8.08 8.08
C ILE A 158 -7.30 7.14 9.19
N ALA A 159 -7.93 5.98 9.33
CA ALA A 159 -7.56 4.97 10.32
C ALA A 159 -6.14 4.44 10.10
N LEU A 160 -5.79 4.05 8.87
CA LEU A 160 -4.46 3.55 8.51
C LEU A 160 -3.36 4.58 8.76
N ARG A 161 -3.62 5.86 8.46
CA ARG A 161 -2.68 6.95 8.79
C ARG A 161 -2.48 7.11 10.29
N ALA A 162 -3.50 6.87 11.11
CA ALA A 162 -3.36 6.88 12.56
C ALA A 162 -2.54 5.69 13.05
N ILE A 163 -2.79 4.48 12.53
CA ILE A 163 -1.99 3.29 12.83
C ILE A 163 -0.52 3.49 12.44
N LEU A 164 -0.25 4.06 11.25
CA LEU A 164 1.12 4.38 10.82
C LEU A 164 1.84 5.31 11.79
N ARG A 165 1.15 6.34 12.30
CA ARG A 165 1.75 7.26 13.30
C ARG A 165 2.05 6.57 14.62
N GLU A 166 1.25 5.59 15.02
CA GLU A 166 1.42 4.84 16.27
C GLU A 166 2.50 3.75 16.15
N ASN A 167 2.71 3.19 14.96
CA ASN A 167 3.65 2.11 14.72
C ASN A 167 4.48 2.30 13.43
N LEU A 168 5.43 3.23 13.46
CA LEU A 168 6.39 3.44 12.37
C LEU A 168 7.48 2.35 12.29
N ALA A 169 7.57 1.44 13.27
CA ALA A 169 8.59 0.39 13.26
C ALA A 169 8.31 -0.67 12.19
N GLU A 170 7.04 -0.99 11.96
CA GLU A 170 6.61 -1.94 10.92
C GLU A 170 5.46 -1.36 10.08
N PRO A 171 5.78 -0.40 9.18
CA PRO A 171 4.76 0.30 8.41
C PRO A 171 4.26 -0.52 7.20
N THR A 172 4.98 -1.57 6.80
CA THR A 172 4.74 -2.28 5.53
C THR A 172 3.31 -2.78 5.34
N PRO A 173 2.68 -3.52 6.27
CA PRO A 173 1.30 -3.96 6.08
C PRO A 173 0.32 -2.79 5.98
N THR A 174 0.57 -1.73 6.73
CA THR A 174 -0.31 -0.55 6.75
C THR A 174 -0.19 0.25 5.46
N LEU A 175 1.02 0.36 4.91
CA LEU A 175 1.28 0.96 3.59
C LEU A 175 0.65 0.11 2.47
N GLN A 176 0.84 -1.20 2.49
CA GLN A 176 0.24 -2.12 1.51
C GLN A 176 -1.28 -1.98 1.47
N LEU A 177 -1.95 -2.03 2.62
CA LEU A 177 -3.40 -1.90 2.68
C LEU A 177 -3.86 -0.49 2.24
N LEU A 178 -3.13 0.56 2.63
CA LEU A 178 -3.45 1.92 2.19
C LEU A 178 -3.33 2.08 0.67
N TYR A 179 -2.28 1.52 0.07
CA TYR A 179 -2.07 1.56 -1.38
C TYR A 179 -3.16 0.79 -2.11
N TRP A 180 -3.44 -0.43 -1.67
CA TRP A 180 -4.48 -1.27 -2.24
C TRP A 180 -5.86 -0.59 -2.21
N LEU A 181 -6.25 -0.03 -1.07
CA LEU A 181 -7.49 0.76 -0.96
C LEU A 181 -7.51 1.98 -1.89
N ALA A 182 -6.38 2.66 -2.03
CA ALA A 182 -6.28 3.83 -2.90
C ALA A 182 -6.41 3.45 -4.38
N VAL A 183 -5.85 2.30 -4.79
CA VAL A 183 -5.99 1.74 -6.13
C VAL A 183 -7.46 1.39 -6.40
N LEU A 184 -8.11 0.64 -5.50
CA LEU A 184 -9.54 0.29 -5.65
C LEU A 184 -10.44 1.53 -5.71
N HIS A 185 -10.19 2.50 -4.83
CA HIS A 185 -10.94 3.77 -4.81
C HIS A 185 -10.77 4.55 -6.12
N SER A 186 -9.55 4.60 -6.66
CA SER A 186 -9.25 5.26 -7.93
C SER A 186 -9.97 4.60 -9.11
N PHE A 187 -10.23 3.29 -9.03
CA PHE A 187 -11.05 2.59 -9.99
C PHE A 187 -12.47 3.09 -9.87
N ILE A 188 -13.17 2.86 -8.76
CA ILE A 188 -14.61 3.16 -8.63
C ILE A 188 -14.99 4.65 -8.76
N ALA A 189 -14.03 5.57 -8.67
CA ALA A 189 -14.29 7.00 -8.77
C ALA A 189 -14.73 7.40 -10.20
N VAL A 190 -16.00 7.77 -10.34
CA VAL A 190 -16.59 8.33 -11.56
C VAL A 190 -16.70 9.85 -11.42
N GLU A 191 -16.40 10.56 -12.51
CA GLU A 191 -16.56 12.01 -12.62
C GLU A 191 -17.86 12.35 -13.37
N PRO A 192 -18.59 13.42 -12.99
CA PRO A 192 -18.28 14.38 -11.92
C PRO A 192 -18.67 13.89 -10.52
N GLU A 193 -19.50 12.85 -10.41
CA GLU A 193 -19.98 12.31 -9.15
C GLU A 193 -19.90 10.78 -9.18
N THR A 194 -19.32 10.22 -8.12
CA THR A 194 -19.20 8.77 -7.95
C THR A 194 -20.54 8.19 -7.50
N PRO A 195 -21.02 7.08 -8.10
CA PRO A 195 -22.24 6.41 -7.67
C PRO A 195 -22.23 6.07 -6.17
N SER A 196 -23.41 5.96 -5.58
CA SER A 196 -23.54 5.49 -4.20
C SER A 196 -22.96 4.07 -4.05
N GLY A 197 -22.47 3.74 -2.85
CA GLY A 197 -21.76 2.48 -2.65
C GLY A 197 -22.59 1.22 -2.91
N ASP A 198 -23.91 1.28 -2.71
CA ASP A 198 -24.84 0.21 -3.08
C ASP A 198 -24.94 0.02 -4.61
N LEU A 199 -24.96 1.11 -5.38
CA LEU A 199 -24.91 1.05 -6.85
C LEU A 199 -23.55 0.53 -7.33
N VAL A 200 -22.45 0.97 -6.71
CA VAL A 200 -21.12 0.44 -7.02
C VAL A 200 -21.06 -1.06 -6.74
N ALA A 201 -21.53 -1.51 -5.58
CA ALA A 201 -21.51 -2.92 -5.20
C ALA A 201 -22.39 -3.80 -6.10
N GLN A 202 -23.50 -3.25 -6.63
CA GLN A 202 -24.33 -3.94 -7.63
C GLN A 202 -23.66 -4.01 -9.00
N ALA A 203 -23.03 -2.92 -9.44
CA ALA A 203 -22.45 -2.78 -10.77
C ALA A 203 -21.06 -3.44 -10.91
N LEU A 204 -20.32 -3.55 -9.81
CA LEU A 204 -18.94 -4.04 -9.77
C LEU A 204 -18.70 -4.94 -8.55
N PRO A 205 -18.80 -6.27 -8.72
CA PRO A 205 -18.36 -7.23 -7.72
C PRO A 205 -16.87 -7.02 -7.42
N ALA A 206 -16.50 -7.00 -6.14
CA ALA A 206 -15.10 -6.78 -5.75
C ALA A 206 -14.16 -7.82 -6.35
N GLN A 207 -14.63 -9.06 -6.50
CA GLN A 207 -13.86 -10.16 -7.11
C GLN A 207 -13.28 -9.78 -8.49
N ALA A 208 -14.00 -8.98 -9.28
CA ALA A 208 -13.50 -8.53 -10.58
C ALA A 208 -12.29 -7.59 -10.47
N LEU A 209 -12.11 -6.93 -9.32
CA LEU A 209 -10.93 -6.09 -9.01
C LEU A 209 -9.81 -6.90 -8.35
N LEU A 210 -10.16 -7.89 -7.52
CA LEU A 210 -9.18 -8.74 -6.82
C LEU A 210 -8.31 -9.54 -7.79
N THR A 211 -8.88 -9.94 -8.94
CA THR A 211 -8.20 -10.72 -9.97
C THR A 211 -7.38 -9.89 -10.94
N LEU A 212 -7.30 -8.57 -10.78
CA LEU A 212 -6.56 -7.70 -11.69
C LEU A 212 -5.08 -7.70 -11.34
N ASP A 213 -4.23 -7.89 -12.35
CA ASP A 213 -2.78 -7.79 -12.21
C ASP A 213 -2.34 -6.32 -12.36
N TRP A 214 -1.75 -5.76 -11.32
CA TRP A 214 -1.15 -4.44 -11.34
C TRP A 214 -0.03 -4.35 -10.32
N ASP A 215 0.93 -3.46 -10.57
CA ASP A 215 2.04 -3.22 -9.65
C ASP A 215 2.27 -1.72 -9.42
N TYR A 216 3.01 -1.43 -8.35
CA TYR A 216 3.38 -0.09 -7.93
C TYR A 216 4.19 0.69 -8.99
N ASP A 217 5.06 0.02 -9.74
CA ASP A 217 5.92 0.67 -10.73
C ASP A 217 5.11 1.20 -11.93
N GLN A 218 3.98 0.57 -12.25
CA GLN A 218 3.05 0.93 -13.33
C GLN A 218 2.03 1.98 -12.91
N LEU A 219 1.32 1.76 -11.80
CA LEU A 219 0.26 2.67 -11.34
C LEU A 219 0.82 3.93 -10.70
N GLY A 220 1.92 3.79 -9.95
CA GLY A 220 2.51 4.87 -9.18
C GLY A 220 1.53 5.45 -8.15
N LEU A 221 1.77 6.69 -7.76
CA LEU A 221 1.01 7.36 -6.68
C LEU A 221 0.16 8.53 -7.16
N ASP A 222 0.42 9.06 -8.34
CA ASP A 222 -0.09 10.37 -8.72
C ASP A 222 -1.57 10.43 -9.04
N GLN A 223 -2.09 9.32 -9.55
CA GLN A 223 -3.49 9.22 -9.95
C GLN A 223 -4.37 8.57 -8.86
N LEU A 224 -3.89 8.56 -7.61
CA LEU A 224 -4.58 7.95 -6.47
C LEU A 224 -5.15 9.05 -5.54
N PRO A 225 -6.42 9.45 -5.71
CA PRO A 225 -6.99 10.61 -5.00
C PRO A 225 -7.16 10.38 -3.50
N LEU A 226 -7.14 9.12 -3.05
CA LEU A 226 -7.20 8.78 -1.63
C LEU A 226 -5.90 9.18 -0.89
N LEU A 227 -4.77 9.27 -1.60
CA LEU A 227 -3.45 9.54 -1.03
C LEU A 227 -3.16 11.04 -0.98
N ASN A 228 -2.68 11.50 0.18
CA ASN A 228 -2.19 12.87 0.35
C ASN A 228 -0.67 12.96 0.11
N ILE A 229 -0.12 14.17 0.10
CA ILE A 229 1.31 14.41 -0.16
C ILE A 229 2.21 13.66 0.83
N THR A 230 1.85 13.59 2.11
CA THR A 230 2.60 12.87 3.13
C THR A 230 2.59 11.37 2.89
N ASP A 231 1.45 10.80 2.49
CA ASP A 231 1.36 9.38 2.15
C ASP A 231 2.30 9.08 0.96
N LYS A 232 2.28 9.92 -0.09
CA LYS A 232 3.14 9.74 -1.27
C LYS A 232 4.62 9.77 -0.92
N GLN A 233 5.04 10.72 -0.07
CA GLN A 233 6.41 10.80 0.42
C GLN A 233 6.81 9.54 1.20
N LEU A 234 5.90 9.03 2.03
CA LEU A 234 6.14 7.82 2.81
C LEU A 234 6.25 6.59 1.91
N PHE A 235 5.41 6.45 0.89
CA PHE A 235 5.57 5.39 -0.11
C PHE A 235 6.92 5.48 -0.82
N GLN A 236 7.34 6.67 -1.26
CA GLN A 236 8.64 6.84 -1.90
C GLN A 236 9.82 6.57 -0.96
N GLU A 237 9.69 6.87 0.33
CA GLU A 237 10.70 6.54 1.33
C GLU A 237 10.86 5.02 1.53
N TYR A 238 9.76 4.28 1.51
CA TYR A 238 9.78 2.84 1.81
C TYR A 238 9.91 1.96 0.57
N TRP A 239 9.27 2.34 -0.53
CA TRP A 239 9.15 1.59 -1.77
C TRP A 239 9.92 2.24 -2.93
N GLY A 240 10.55 3.39 -2.72
CA GLY A 240 11.30 4.08 -3.77
C GLY A 240 10.40 4.73 -4.80
N SER A 241 11.02 5.30 -5.83
CA SER A 241 10.32 5.96 -6.92
C SER A 241 9.69 4.94 -7.87
N GLU A 242 8.43 5.18 -8.21
CA GLU A 242 7.73 4.53 -9.30
C GLU A 242 8.33 4.90 -10.67
N THR A 243 8.05 4.10 -11.70
CA THR A 243 8.56 4.36 -13.06
C THR A 243 7.53 5.01 -13.97
N GLN A 244 6.25 4.83 -13.66
CA GLN A 244 5.11 5.31 -14.43
C GLN A 244 3.99 5.76 -13.49
N HIS A 245 3.03 6.50 -14.06
CA HIS A 245 1.82 6.91 -13.37
C HIS A 245 0.62 6.64 -14.27
N GLN A 246 -0.14 5.60 -13.95
CA GLN A 246 -1.32 5.19 -14.71
C GLN A 246 -2.52 5.02 -13.77
N ARG A 247 -3.75 5.15 -14.30
CA ARG A 247 -4.95 4.80 -13.54
C ARG A 247 -5.30 3.35 -13.80
N LEU A 248 -5.80 2.66 -12.79
CA LEU A 248 -6.24 1.27 -12.96
C LEU A 248 -7.33 1.14 -14.04
N LYS A 249 -8.21 2.15 -14.18
CA LYS A 249 -9.21 2.20 -15.26
C LYS A 249 -8.63 2.36 -16.67
N ASP A 250 -7.42 2.90 -16.79
CA ASP A 250 -6.73 3.00 -18.09
C ASP A 250 -6.08 1.67 -18.48
N LEU A 251 -5.66 0.87 -17.50
CA LEU A 251 -5.16 -0.51 -17.70
C LEU A 251 -6.28 -1.48 -18.05
N TYR A 252 -7.48 -1.28 -17.48
CA TYR A 252 -8.64 -2.16 -17.64
C TYR A 252 -9.87 -1.40 -18.16
N PRO A 253 -9.80 -0.85 -19.39
CA PRO A 253 -10.83 0.04 -19.92
C PRO A 253 -12.17 -0.67 -20.16
N ASP A 254 -12.16 -1.94 -20.56
CA ASP A 254 -13.38 -2.70 -20.85
C ASP A 254 -14.18 -2.98 -19.56
N LEU A 255 -13.48 -3.37 -18.49
CA LEU A 255 -14.09 -3.57 -17.17
C LEU A 255 -14.65 -2.23 -16.65
N TRP A 256 -13.87 -1.16 -16.80
CA TRP A 256 -14.29 0.17 -16.36
C TRP A 256 -15.56 0.64 -17.09
N GLN A 257 -15.60 0.52 -18.42
CA GLN A 257 -16.76 0.91 -19.22
C GLN A 257 -18.00 0.09 -18.86
N SER A 258 -17.84 -1.22 -18.62
CA SER A 258 -18.93 -2.08 -18.17
C SER A 258 -19.47 -1.63 -16.82
N TYR A 259 -18.58 -1.34 -15.86
CA TYR A 259 -18.98 -0.82 -14.55
C TYR A 259 -19.75 0.49 -14.66
N VAL A 260 -19.21 1.49 -15.37
CA VAL A 260 -19.84 2.81 -15.48
C VAL A 260 -21.24 2.68 -16.06
N LYS A 261 -21.39 1.89 -17.14
CA LYS A 261 -22.68 1.64 -17.77
C LYS A 261 -23.69 0.99 -16.81
N ASN A 262 -23.24 0.07 -15.97
CA ASN A 262 -24.10 -0.64 -15.02
C ASN A 262 -24.43 0.21 -13.77
N ALA A 263 -23.62 1.23 -13.49
CA ALA A 263 -23.80 2.14 -12.35
C ALA A 263 -24.56 3.42 -12.71
N GLU A 264 -25.01 3.58 -13.97
CA GLU A 264 -25.88 4.68 -14.37
C GLU A 264 -27.25 4.57 -13.68
N PRO A 265 -27.74 5.62 -12.99
CA PRO A 265 -29.08 5.61 -12.45
C PRO A 265 -30.10 5.54 -13.59
N ALA A 266 -31.03 4.57 -13.50
CA ALA A 266 -32.10 4.34 -14.47
C ALA A 266 -33.10 5.51 -14.58
#